data_AF-A0A8J5MWL4-F1
#
_entry.id   AF-A0A8J5MWL4-F1
#
_cell.length_a   1.000
_cell.length_b   1.000
_cell.length_c   1.000
_cell.angle_alpha   90.00
_cell.angle_beta   90.00
_cell.angle_gamma   90.00
#
_symmetry.space_group_name_H-M   'P 1'
#
loop_
_entity.id
_entity.type
_entity.pdbx_description
1 polymer ?
#
loop_
_entity_poly.entity_id
_entity_poly.type
_entity_poly.pdbx_seq_one_letter_code
_entity_poly.pdbx_strand_id
1 'polypeptide(L)'
;MAMHGDGQLKVFYVGGPNQRKDFHIEVGEEFFYMLKGDMNLVTLQNGAFKDVIIKEGEGTTQSLFEKWFYCEDLGTQLVPIIKEYFASEQHRTGKPIPGTIPENPPWQPDALRIVETPFSLAKWLNKYRAEIQQEGSKRLFDLSYQSDVTVLGRGTTDLHLTKAETWLWQLEGESSVVIGKEKFVLKPQDSLLVRMGTPFSHTHGEDSLTISIVMDPGNKERGFTHLKKN
;
A
#
# COMPACT_ATOMS: atom_id res chain seq x y z
N MET A 1 -3.67 -10.37 9.52
CA MET A 1 -2.46 -11.12 9.93
C MET A 1 -1.26 -10.50 9.22
N ALA A 2 -0.21 -10.16 9.96
CA ALA A 2 1.03 -9.66 9.35
C ALA A 2 1.83 -10.84 8.77
N MET A 3 2.22 -10.74 7.50
CA MET A 3 3.22 -11.63 6.89
C MET A 3 4.62 -11.10 7.17
N HIS A 4 4.80 -9.78 7.08
CA HIS A 4 5.99 -9.05 7.50
C HIS A 4 5.55 -7.79 8.27
N GLY A 5 5.96 -7.65 9.53
CA GLY A 5 5.54 -6.53 10.40
C GLY A 5 6.68 -5.77 11.08
N ASP A 6 7.87 -6.37 11.16
CA ASP A 6 8.98 -5.88 11.98
C ASP A 6 10.03 -5.08 11.17
N GLY A 7 9.69 -4.72 9.93
CA GLY A 7 10.58 -4.07 8.96
C GLY A 7 10.10 -2.68 8.54
N GLN A 8 10.75 -2.14 7.51
CA GLN A 8 10.35 -0.90 6.87
C GLN A 8 9.05 -1.09 6.07
N LEU A 9 8.93 -2.20 5.34
CA LEU A 9 7.74 -2.56 4.60
C LEU A 9 6.86 -3.49 5.45
N LYS A 10 5.60 -3.13 5.61
CA LYS A 10 4.61 -3.95 6.31
C LYS A 10 3.69 -4.61 5.29
N VAL A 11 3.62 -5.94 5.32
CA VAL A 11 2.80 -6.74 4.40
C VAL A 11 1.74 -7.49 5.20
N PHE A 12 0.48 -7.23 4.90
CA PHE A 12 -0.67 -7.77 5.64
C PHE A 12 -1.62 -8.54 4.73
N TYR A 13 -2.19 -9.62 5.28
CA TYR A 13 -3.41 -10.22 4.77
C TYR A 13 -4.56 -9.80 5.67
N VAL A 14 -5.60 -9.22 5.07
CA VAL A 14 -6.79 -8.72 5.77
C VAL A 14 -8.00 -9.48 5.24
N GLY A 15 -8.78 -10.08 6.15
CA GLY A 15 -10.04 -10.75 5.85
C GLY A 15 -11.23 -9.96 6.37
N GLY A 16 -12.44 -10.37 5.95
CA GLY A 16 -13.71 -9.81 6.42
C GLY A 16 -14.58 -10.82 7.17
N PRO A 17 -15.74 -10.38 7.70
CA PRO A 17 -16.24 -9.00 7.64
C PRO A 17 -15.46 -8.06 8.58
N ASN A 18 -15.05 -6.90 8.08
CA ASN A 18 -14.34 -5.87 8.84
C ASN A 18 -14.80 -4.48 8.37
N GLN A 19 -15.99 -4.08 8.82
CA GLN A 19 -16.56 -2.77 8.53
C GLN A 19 -16.24 -1.81 9.68
N ARG A 20 -15.74 -0.63 9.33
CA ARG A 20 -15.31 0.40 10.28
C ARG A 20 -15.78 1.77 9.83
N LYS A 21 -15.96 2.67 10.80
CA LYS A 21 -16.32 4.08 10.58
C LYS A 21 -15.19 5.03 10.91
N ASP A 22 -14.10 4.51 11.47
CA ASP A 22 -12.86 5.24 11.72
C ASP A 22 -12.04 5.36 10.44
N PHE A 23 -11.40 6.52 10.26
CA PHE A 23 -10.50 6.79 9.15
C PHE A 23 -9.06 6.73 9.65
N HIS A 24 -8.20 6.08 8.86
CA HIS A 24 -6.77 6.08 9.08
C HIS A 24 -6.14 7.16 8.20
N ILE A 25 -5.30 7.99 8.82
CA ILE A 25 -4.51 8.98 8.11
C ILE A 25 -3.05 8.70 8.46
N GLU A 26 -2.24 8.48 7.44
CA GLU A 26 -0.81 8.29 7.61
C GLU A 26 0.00 9.08 6.58
N VAL A 27 1.30 9.12 6.81
CA VAL A 27 2.25 9.87 6.02
C VAL A 27 2.88 9.00 4.91
N GLY A 28 2.75 7.68 5.01
CA GLY A 28 3.17 6.71 3.98
C GLY A 28 2.04 6.39 2.99
N GLU A 29 2.37 5.66 1.93
CA GLU A 29 1.39 5.13 0.99
C GLU A 29 1.01 3.69 1.35
N GLU A 30 -0.25 3.32 1.13
CA GLU A 30 -0.74 1.94 1.25
C GLU A 30 -1.07 1.39 -0.15
N PHE A 31 -0.58 0.19 -0.46
CA PHE A 31 -0.93 -0.53 -1.70
C PHE A 31 -1.93 -1.64 -1.40
N PHE A 32 -3.11 -1.60 -2.06
CA PHE A 32 -4.18 -2.57 -1.88
C PHE A 32 -4.31 -3.50 -3.07
N TYR A 33 -4.38 -4.81 -2.80
CA TYR A 33 -4.65 -5.84 -3.81
C TYR A 33 -5.66 -6.86 -3.29
N MET A 34 -6.74 -7.09 -4.05
CA MET A 34 -7.76 -8.07 -3.71
C MET A 34 -7.42 -9.44 -4.28
N LEU A 35 -6.96 -10.33 -3.40
CA LEU A 35 -6.73 -11.73 -3.72
C LEU A 35 -8.05 -12.52 -3.88
N LYS A 36 -9.05 -12.20 -3.04
CA LYS A 36 -10.37 -12.83 -3.07
C LYS A 36 -11.43 -11.90 -2.50
N GLY A 37 -12.54 -11.78 -3.21
CA GLY A 37 -13.66 -10.94 -2.81
C GLY A 37 -13.39 -9.46 -3.06
N ASP A 38 -14.24 -8.65 -2.44
CA ASP A 38 -14.40 -7.23 -2.71
C ASP A 38 -14.28 -6.44 -1.39
N MET A 39 -13.84 -5.17 -1.45
CA MET A 39 -13.81 -4.23 -0.31
C MET A 39 -14.27 -2.82 -0.70
N ASN A 40 -14.85 -2.05 0.22
CA ASN A 40 -15.06 -0.62 -0.02
C ASN A 40 -13.98 0.20 0.71
N LEU A 41 -13.21 1.02 -0.02
CA LEU A 41 -12.25 1.95 0.56
C LEU A 41 -12.84 3.36 0.51
N VAL A 42 -13.30 3.87 1.64
CA VAL A 42 -13.81 5.25 1.72
C VAL A 42 -12.63 6.21 1.89
N THR A 43 -12.50 7.18 0.98
CA THR A 43 -11.40 8.17 0.99
C THR A 43 -11.95 9.59 1.05
N LEU A 44 -11.21 10.56 1.62
CA LEU A 44 -11.56 11.99 1.56
C LEU A 44 -10.80 12.65 0.39
N GLN A 45 -11.50 13.09 -0.64
CA GLN A 45 -10.93 13.75 -1.82
C GLN A 45 -11.67 15.05 -2.12
N ASN A 46 -10.95 16.15 -2.27
CA ASN A 46 -11.45 17.51 -2.45
C ASN A 46 -12.50 17.90 -1.40
N GLY A 47 -12.30 17.49 -0.15
CA GLY A 47 -13.22 17.74 0.96
C GLY A 47 -14.52 16.91 0.91
N ALA A 48 -14.65 15.98 -0.02
CA ALA A 48 -15.79 15.06 -0.12
C ALA A 48 -15.35 13.61 0.04
N PHE A 49 -16.12 12.81 0.78
CA PHE A 49 -15.85 11.38 0.85
C PHE A 49 -16.24 10.72 -0.47
N LYS A 50 -15.39 9.84 -0.94
CA LYS A 50 -15.61 9.03 -2.13
C LYS A 50 -15.41 7.58 -1.77
N ASP A 51 -16.42 6.78 -2.08
CA ASP A 51 -16.30 5.34 -2.11
C ASP A 51 -15.39 4.94 -3.27
N VAL A 52 -14.14 4.60 -2.96
CA VAL A 52 -13.28 3.86 -3.89
C VAL A 52 -13.70 2.41 -3.77
N ILE A 53 -14.76 2.12 -4.50
CA ILE A 53 -15.36 0.81 -4.60
C ILE A 53 -14.33 -0.13 -5.19
N ILE A 54 -13.80 -0.97 -4.32
CA ILE A 54 -13.36 -2.32 -4.65
C ILE A 54 -14.52 -3.29 -4.33
N LYS A 55 -15.78 -2.79 -4.35
CA LYS A 55 -17.15 -3.36 -4.14
C LYS A 55 -17.55 -3.73 -2.69
N GLU A 56 -18.64 -3.26 -2.04
CA GLU A 56 -19.61 -2.13 -2.21
C GLU A 56 -20.15 -1.64 -0.81
N GLY A 57 -20.43 -0.32 -0.61
CA GLY A 57 -21.42 0.25 0.36
C GLY A 57 -21.01 1.45 1.26
N GLU A 58 -21.72 2.60 1.15
CA GLU A 58 -21.45 4.03 1.55
C GLU A 58 -21.24 4.43 3.05
N GLY A 59 -20.63 5.63 3.27
CA GLY A 59 -20.38 6.26 4.59
C GLY A 59 -20.51 7.82 4.66
N THR A 60 -20.55 8.37 5.88
CA THR A 60 -20.86 9.79 6.25
C THR A 60 -19.63 10.71 6.34
N THR A 61 -19.82 12.04 6.35
CA THR A 61 -18.78 13.06 6.09
C THR A 61 -18.34 13.96 7.26
N GLN A 62 -18.79 13.72 8.48
CA GLN A 62 -18.42 14.56 9.63
C GLN A 62 -17.50 13.82 10.60
N SER A 63 -16.32 14.40 10.87
CA SER A 63 -15.42 13.94 11.94
C SER A 63 -16.16 14.02 13.27
N LEU A 64 -16.41 12.85 13.85
CA LEU A 64 -17.11 12.73 15.13
C LEU A 64 -16.14 12.68 16.31
N PHE A 65 -14.96 12.08 16.09
CA PHE A 65 -13.92 11.85 17.07
C PHE A 65 -12.57 11.75 16.36
N GLU A 66 -11.52 12.35 16.90
CA GLU A 66 -10.19 12.39 16.28
C GLU A 66 -9.10 12.19 17.34
N LYS A 67 -8.08 11.40 17.02
CA LYS A 67 -6.92 11.15 17.88
C LYS A 67 -5.65 11.04 17.03
N TRP A 68 -4.62 11.77 17.43
CA TRP A 68 -3.29 11.72 16.81
C TRP A 68 -2.31 11.00 17.73
N PHE A 69 -1.51 10.09 17.18
CA PHE A 69 -0.51 9.33 17.92
C PHE A 69 0.64 8.92 16.99
N TYR A 70 1.83 8.69 17.55
CA TYR A 70 2.93 8.08 16.82
C TYR A 70 2.68 6.58 16.64
N CYS A 71 2.62 6.13 15.40
CA CYS A 71 2.30 4.75 15.06
C CYS A 71 3.59 3.91 14.91
N GLU A 72 3.75 2.94 15.79
CA GLU A 72 4.76 1.86 15.73
C GLU A 72 4.08 0.57 15.26
N ASP A 73 2.96 0.20 15.89
CA ASP A 73 2.09 -0.93 15.55
C ASP A 73 0.62 -0.49 15.53
N LEU A 74 0.10 -0.31 14.32
CA LEU A 74 -1.26 0.15 14.08
C LEU A 74 -2.31 -0.79 14.70
N GLY A 75 -2.09 -2.11 14.65
CA GLY A 75 -3.08 -3.09 15.09
C GLY A 75 -3.30 -3.04 16.59
N THR A 76 -2.23 -2.93 17.37
CA THR A 76 -2.32 -2.88 18.84
C THR A 76 -2.65 -1.48 19.34
N GLN A 77 -2.11 -0.42 18.70
CA GLN A 77 -2.32 0.96 19.13
C GLN A 77 -3.70 1.52 18.76
N LEU A 78 -4.37 0.99 17.72
CA LEU A 78 -5.74 1.39 17.40
C LEU A 78 -6.77 0.83 18.40
N VAL A 79 -6.57 -0.38 18.94
CA VAL A 79 -7.54 -1.02 19.85
C VAL A 79 -7.94 -0.13 21.04
N PRO A 80 -7.02 0.49 21.81
CA PRO A 80 -7.40 1.37 22.90
C PRO A 80 -8.11 2.64 22.42
N ILE A 81 -7.75 3.19 21.26
CA ILE A 81 -8.39 4.39 20.69
C ILE A 81 -9.82 4.08 20.23
N ILE A 82 -10.03 2.92 19.62
CA ILE A 82 -11.36 2.44 19.23
C ILE A 82 -12.24 2.23 20.48
N LYS A 83 -11.69 1.63 21.54
CA LYS A 83 -12.38 1.48 22.83
C LYS A 83 -12.73 2.83 23.45
N GLU A 84 -11.82 3.80 23.39
CA GLU A 84 -12.05 5.17 23.85
C GLU A 84 -13.20 5.83 23.08
N TYR A 85 -13.22 5.70 21.74
CA TYR A 85 -14.32 6.19 20.93
C TYR A 85 -15.66 5.54 21.33
N PHE A 86 -15.74 4.22 21.45
CA PHE A 86 -16.99 3.55 21.82
C PHE A 86 -17.49 3.92 23.24
N ALA A 87 -16.58 4.31 24.13
CA ALA A 87 -16.91 4.81 25.47
C ALA A 87 -17.23 6.32 25.50
N SER A 88 -17.08 7.04 24.38
CA SER A 88 -17.18 8.50 24.32
C SER A 88 -18.63 9.00 24.22
N GLU A 89 -18.86 10.23 24.69
CA GLU A 89 -20.12 10.94 24.51
C GLU A 89 -20.41 11.22 23.02
N GLN A 90 -19.36 11.42 22.21
CA GLN A 90 -19.49 11.55 20.76
C GLN A 90 -20.11 10.30 20.13
N HIS A 91 -19.69 9.11 20.53
CA HIS A 91 -20.31 7.87 20.08
C HIS A 91 -21.75 7.71 20.60
N ARG A 92 -22.00 8.01 21.88
CA ARG A 92 -23.34 7.92 22.49
C ARG A 92 -24.35 8.85 21.82
N THR A 93 -23.93 10.05 21.43
CA THR A 93 -24.82 11.11 20.93
C THR A 93 -24.82 11.25 19.41
N GLY A 94 -23.81 10.71 18.73
CA GLY A 94 -23.58 10.92 17.30
C GLY A 94 -23.24 12.36 16.94
N LYS A 95 -22.88 13.21 17.92
CA LYS A 95 -22.54 14.62 17.72
C LYS A 95 -21.10 14.92 18.14
N PRO A 96 -20.34 15.72 17.36
CA PRO A 96 -19.02 16.15 17.79
C PRO A 96 -19.13 17.05 19.02
N ILE A 97 -18.11 17.00 19.88
CA ILE A 97 -17.98 17.93 21.01
C ILE A 97 -17.14 19.13 20.53
N PRO A 98 -17.63 20.37 20.66
CA PRO A 98 -16.85 21.56 20.32
C PRO A 98 -15.49 21.59 21.06
N GLY A 99 -14.41 21.88 20.33
CA GLY A 99 -13.06 21.97 20.88
C GLY A 99 -12.30 20.65 21.06
N THR A 100 -12.91 19.48 20.77
CA THR A 100 -12.19 18.19 20.82
C THR A 100 -11.56 17.78 19.49
N ILE A 101 -11.95 18.44 18.39
CA ILE A 101 -11.32 18.29 17.08
C ILE A 101 -10.30 19.42 16.94
N PRO A 102 -9.01 19.13 16.71
CA PRO A 102 -7.99 20.16 16.58
C PRO A 102 -8.30 21.12 15.44
N GLU A 103 -8.30 22.44 15.71
CA GLU A 103 -8.41 23.46 14.66
C GLU A 103 -7.16 23.49 13.76
N ASN A 104 -6.01 23.10 14.31
CA ASN A 104 -4.73 22.98 13.61
C ASN A 104 -4.17 21.56 13.81
N PRO A 105 -4.47 20.59 12.93
CA PRO A 105 -3.95 19.25 13.07
C PRO A 105 -2.41 19.23 12.86
N PRO A 106 -1.68 18.29 13.49
CA PRO A 106 -0.22 18.15 13.35
C PRO A 106 0.25 17.99 11.90
N TRP A 107 -0.64 17.47 11.05
CA TRP A 107 -0.45 17.37 9.62
C TRP A 107 -1.78 17.60 8.90
N GLN A 108 -1.76 18.35 7.80
CA GLN A 108 -2.96 18.57 6.98
C GLN A 108 -2.99 17.56 5.84
N PRO A 109 -4.05 16.74 5.75
CA PRO A 109 -4.20 15.81 4.65
C PRO A 109 -4.31 16.53 3.32
N ASP A 110 -3.57 16.02 2.34
CA ASP A 110 -3.67 16.46 0.96
C ASP A 110 -4.97 15.97 0.35
N ALA A 111 -6.01 16.79 0.50
CA ALA A 111 -7.30 16.52 -0.09
C ALA A 111 -7.31 16.72 -1.61
N LEU A 112 -6.28 17.33 -2.22
CA LEU A 112 -6.31 17.69 -3.65
C LEU A 112 -5.94 16.51 -4.55
N ARG A 113 -5.20 15.53 -4.04
CA ARG A 113 -4.84 14.34 -4.79
C ARG A 113 -6.07 13.46 -5.02
N ILE A 114 -6.34 13.17 -6.29
CA ILE A 114 -7.41 12.25 -6.70
C ILE A 114 -6.81 10.85 -6.82
N VAL A 115 -7.38 9.89 -6.10
CA VAL A 115 -6.96 8.48 -6.19
C VAL A 115 -7.36 7.92 -7.54
N GLU A 116 -6.47 7.16 -8.18
CA GLU A 116 -6.75 6.49 -9.44
C GLU A 116 -7.89 5.46 -9.30
N THR A 117 -8.59 5.21 -10.40
CA THR A 117 -9.63 4.16 -10.42
C THR A 117 -8.98 2.78 -10.31
N PRO A 118 -9.42 1.91 -9.37
CA PRO A 118 -8.92 0.54 -9.30
C PRO A 118 -9.07 -0.20 -10.63
N PHE A 119 -8.05 -0.98 -11.01
CA PHE A 119 -8.05 -1.75 -12.26
C PHE A 119 -7.76 -3.23 -12.01
N SER A 120 -8.20 -4.07 -12.96
CA SER A 120 -7.90 -5.50 -12.91
C SER A 120 -6.45 -5.76 -13.27
N LEU A 121 -5.66 -6.22 -12.29
CA LEU A 121 -4.27 -6.62 -12.50
C LEU A 121 -4.15 -7.67 -13.61
N ALA A 122 -5.02 -8.69 -13.63
CA ALA A 122 -5.00 -9.73 -14.67
C ALA A 122 -5.20 -9.14 -16.08
N LYS A 123 -6.14 -8.19 -16.26
CA LYS A 123 -6.33 -7.51 -17.55
C LYS A 123 -5.11 -6.65 -17.91
N TRP A 124 -4.52 -5.97 -16.94
CA TRP A 124 -3.32 -5.16 -17.13
C TRP A 124 -2.13 -6.03 -17.56
N LEU A 125 -1.87 -7.14 -16.86
CA LEU A 125 -0.83 -8.11 -17.20
C LEU A 125 -1.03 -8.67 -18.60
N ASN A 126 -2.25 -9.10 -18.95
CA ASN A 126 -2.53 -9.61 -20.30
C ASN A 126 -2.30 -8.55 -21.39
N LYS A 127 -2.63 -7.29 -21.10
CA LYS A 127 -2.43 -6.17 -22.04
C LYS A 127 -0.95 -5.88 -22.26
N TYR A 128 -0.13 -5.89 -21.21
CA TYR A 128 1.26 -5.45 -21.25
C TYR A 128 2.29 -6.59 -21.25
N ARG A 129 1.86 -7.86 -21.26
CA ARG A 129 2.74 -9.03 -21.21
C ARG A 129 3.86 -8.99 -22.23
N ALA A 130 3.55 -8.74 -23.49
CA ALA A 130 4.55 -8.72 -24.55
C ALA A 130 5.61 -7.63 -24.31
N GLU A 131 5.19 -6.44 -23.90
CA GLU A 131 6.08 -5.33 -23.55
C GLU A 131 6.96 -5.68 -22.35
N ILE A 132 6.38 -6.23 -21.27
CA ILE A 132 7.12 -6.66 -20.07
C ILE A 132 8.18 -7.69 -20.42
N GLN A 133 7.85 -8.68 -21.25
CA GLN A 133 8.81 -9.70 -21.65
C GLN A 133 9.87 -9.14 -22.61
N GLN A 134 9.54 -8.15 -23.42
CA GLN A 134 10.49 -7.51 -24.33
C GLN A 134 11.46 -6.60 -23.58
N GLU A 135 10.96 -5.76 -22.68
CA GLU A 135 11.72 -4.72 -21.97
C GLU A 135 12.29 -5.21 -20.63
N GLY A 136 11.86 -6.39 -20.18
CA GLY A 136 12.27 -7.01 -18.92
C GLY A 136 11.50 -6.51 -17.70
N SER A 137 10.85 -5.35 -17.77
CA SER A 137 9.99 -4.87 -16.67
C SER A 137 9.03 -3.77 -17.12
N LYS A 138 7.96 -3.55 -16.35
CA LYS A 138 7.05 -2.40 -16.52
C LYS A 138 6.46 -1.97 -15.18
N ARG A 139 6.40 -0.66 -14.94
CA ARG A 139 5.77 -0.08 -13.75
C ARG A 139 4.25 -0.07 -13.86
N LEU A 140 3.56 -0.39 -12.77
CA LEU A 140 2.10 -0.27 -12.67
C LEU A 140 1.65 1.18 -12.60
N PHE A 141 2.37 1.98 -11.81
CA PHE A 141 2.12 3.40 -11.59
C PHE A 141 3.32 4.22 -12.05
N ASP A 142 3.09 5.48 -12.41
CA ASP A 142 4.16 6.39 -12.77
C ASP A 142 4.97 6.85 -11.54
N LEU A 143 5.90 7.78 -11.75
CA LEU A 143 6.77 8.29 -10.68
C LEU A 143 6.11 9.42 -9.85
N SER A 144 4.79 9.55 -9.89
CA SER A 144 4.05 10.49 -9.02
C SER A 144 3.77 9.92 -7.62
N TYR A 145 4.15 8.67 -7.37
CA TYR A 145 3.98 7.96 -6.10
C TYR A 145 5.32 7.74 -5.40
N GLN A 146 5.28 7.63 -4.06
CA GLN A 146 6.42 7.16 -3.27
C GLN A 146 6.73 5.69 -3.62
N SER A 147 5.67 4.89 -3.80
CA SER A 147 5.72 3.46 -4.06
C SER A 147 6.13 3.16 -5.49
N ASP A 148 7.14 2.33 -5.63
CA ASP A 148 7.52 1.72 -6.90
C ASP A 148 6.91 0.31 -6.95
N VAL A 149 5.86 0.14 -7.78
CA VAL A 149 5.24 -1.17 -8.05
C VAL A 149 5.56 -1.56 -9.48
N THR A 150 6.38 -2.59 -9.66
CA THR A 150 6.93 -2.98 -10.97
C THR A 150 6.69 -4.46 -11.22
N VAL A 151 6.21 -4.82 -12.41
CA VAL A 151 6.19 -6.21 -12.86
C VAL A 151 7.47 -6.49 -13.62
N LEU A 152 8.20 -7.49 -13.17
CA LEU A 152 9.42 -8.00 -13.78
C LEU A 152 9.05 -9.17 -14.70
N GLY A 153 9.55 -9.13 -15.93
CA GLY A 153 9.46 -10.20 -16.91
C GLY A 153 10.79 -10.94 -17.03
N ARG A 154 10.97 -11.69 -18.12
CA ARG A 154 12.18 -12.45 -18.42
C ARG A 154 13.42 -11.56 -18.35
N GLY A 155 14.52 -12.18 -17.93
CA GLY A 155 15.82 -11.54 -17.84
C GLY A 155 16.41 -11.66 -16.45
N THR A 156 17.57 -11.05 -16.30
CA THR A 156 18.33 -11.05 -15.05
C THR A 156 18.53 -9.62 -14.62
N THR A 157 18.13 -9.32 -13.38
CA THR A 157 18.58 -8.12 -12.69
C THR A 157 19.94 -8.42 -12.08
N ASP A 158 20.95 -7.64 -12.47
CA ASP A 158 22.29 -7.69 -11.89
C ASP A 158 22.26 -7.43 -10.38
N LEU A 159 23.39 -7.71 -9.71
CA LEU A 159 23.53 -7.52 -8.26
C LEU A 159 23.15 -6.09 -7.87
N HIS A 160 22.03 -5.97 -7.18
CA HIS A 160 21.41 -4.71 -6.82
C HIS A 160 21.45 -4.55 -5.30
N LEU A 161 22.01 -3.42 -4.83
CA LEU A 161 21.91 -3.01 -3.44
C LEU A 161 20.59 -2.26 -3.21
N THR A 162 19.75 -2.81 -2.34
CA THR A 162 18.46 -2.21 -1.97
C THR A 162 18.62 -0.99 -1.07
N LYS A 163 18.02 0.14 -1.46
CA LYS A 163 17.93 1.34 -0.61
C LYS A 163 16.74 1.30 0.36
N ALA A 164 15.82 0.35 0.14
CA ALA A 164 14.62 0.07 0.91
C ALA A 164 14.30 -1.42 0.80
N GLU A 165 13.54 -2.00 1.73
CA GLU A 165 13.03 -3.36 1.62
C GLU A 165 12.23 -3.54 0.34
N THR A 166 12.47 -4.68 -0.33
CA THR A 166 11.83 -5.06 -1.59
C THR A 166 11.03 -6.32 -1.35
N TRP A 167 9.71 -6.26 -1.56
CA TRP A 167 8.86 -7.44 -1.52
C TRP A 167 8.62 -7.95 -2.94
N LEU A 168 9.04 -9.19 -3.18
CA LEU A 168 8.89 -9.91 -4.42
C LEU A 168 7.73 -10.90 -4.30
N TRP A 169 6.83 -10.89 -5.26
CA TRP A 169 5.70 -11.82 -5.29
C TRP A 169 5.57 -12.45 -6.68
N GLN A 170 5.82 -13.76 -6.76
CA GLN A 170 5.79 -14.51 -7.99
C GLN A 170 4.33 -14.78 -8.41
N LEU A 171 3.91 -14.21 -9.52
CA LEU A 171 2.56 -14.42 -10.04
C LEU A 171 2.48 -15.63 -10.96
N GLU A 172 3.42 -15.73 -11.90
CA GLU A 172 3.42 -16.74 -12.96
C GLU A 172 4.83 -17.25 -13.24
N GLY A 173 4.94 -18.50 -13.68
CA GLY A 173 6.22 -19.12 -13.97
C GLY A 173 7.13 -19.26 -12.75
N GLU A 174 8.42 -19.45 -12.99
CA GLU A 174 9.44 -19.60 -11.96
C GLU A 174 10.50 -18.49 -12.08
N SER A 175 10.99 -18.01 -10.94
CA SER A 175 12.17 -17.15 -10.88
C SER A 175 13.14 -17.65 -9.80
N SER A 176 14.37 -17.16 -9.82
CA SER A 176 15.34 -17.44 -8.78
C SER A 176 16.03 -16.17 -8.27
N VAL A 177 16.02 -16.00 -6.96
CA VAL A 177 16.67 -14.90 -6.25
C VAL A 177 17.92 -15.42 -5.58
N VAL A 178 19.05 -14.75 -5.77
CA VAL A 178 20.32 -15.09 -5.12
C VAL A 178 20.71 -13.99 -4.14
N ILE A 179 20.88 -14.36 -2.88
CA ILE A 179 21.30 -13.47 -1.78
C ILE A 179 22.56 -14.06 -1.17
N GLY A 180 23.71 -13.39 -1.36
CA GLY A 180 25.00 -13.93 -0.94
C GLY A 180 25.31 -15.27 -1.59
N LYS A 181 25.30 -16.36 -0.81
CA LYS A 181 25.52 -17.74 -1.29
C LYS A 181 24.24 -18.55 -1.44
N GLU A 182 23.11 -18.02 -0.99
CA GLU A 182 21.83 -18.73 -0.97
C GLU A 182 21.05 -18.43 -2.25
N LYS A 183 20.39 -19.46 -2.78
CA LYS A 183 19.49 -19.36 -3.93
C LYS A 183 18.09 -19.76 -3.51
N PHE A 184 17.14 -18.85 -3.69
CA PHE A 184 15.72 -19.06 -3.46
C PHE A 184 15.05 -19.22 -4.82
N VAL A 185 14.28 -20.29 -5.00
CA VAL A 185 13.46 -20.51 -6.20
C VAL A 185 12.03 -20.16 -5.84
N LEU A 186 11.43 -19.22 -6.57
CA LEU A 186 10.07 -18.75 -6.34
C LEU A 186 9.14 -19.31 -7.42
N LYS A 187 8.13 -20.06 -7.00
CA LYS A 187 7.05 -20.59 -7.82
C LYS A 187 5.80 -19.70 -7.70
N PRO A 188 4.77 -19.89 -8.54
CA PRO A 188 3.56 -19.07 -8.46
C PRO A 188 2.99 -19.07 -7.03
N GLN A 189 2.65 -17.87 -6.54
CA GLN A 189 2.20 -17.54 -5.19
C GLN A 189 3.29 -17.46 -4.11
N ASP A 190 4.54 -17.87 -4.39
CA ASP A 190 5.64 -17.64 -3.47
C ASP A 190 5.99 -16.15 -3.41
N SER A 191 6.36 -15.69 -2.21
CA SER A 191 6.84 -14.32 -2.01
C SER A 191 8.12 -14.31 -1.18
N LEU A 192 8.97 -13.32 -1.42
CA LEU A 192 10.22 -13.14 -0.70
C LEU A 192 10.40 -11.67 -0.34
N LEU A 193 10.71 -11.38 0.93
CA LEU A 193 11.13 -10.06 1.38
C LEU A 193 12.65 -9.99 1.36
N VAL A 194 13.20 -9.10 0.54
CA VAL A 194 14.62 -8.75 0.57
C VAL A 194 14.81 -7.55 1.49
N ARG A 195 15.66 -7.70 2.51
CA ARG A 195 15.92 -6.65 3.51
C ARG A 195 16.68 -5.49 2.89
N MET A 196 16.49 -4.29 3.46
CA MET A 196 17.24 -3.10 3.10
C MET A 196 18.74 -3.34 3.23
N GLY A 197 19.53 -2.83 2.29
CA GLY A 197 20.99 -2.98 2.28
C GLY A 197 21.48 -4.38 1.92
N THR A 198 20.60 -5.28 1.48
CA THR A 198 20.95 -6.65 1.10
C THR A 198 21.17 -6.71 -0.42
N PRO A 199 22.42 -6.97 -0.89
CA PRO A 199 22.66 -7.20 -2.31
C PRO A 199 21.99 -8.50 -2.76
N PHE A 200 21.23 -8.43 -3.85
CA PHE A 200 20.64 -9.62 -4.47
C PHE A 200 20.65 -9.52 -5.99
N SER A 201 20.63 -10.67 -6.65
CA SER A 201 20.31 -10.78 -8.08
C SER A 201 19.04 -11.60 -8.26
N HIS A 202 18.35 -11.36 -9.37
CA HIS A 202 17.06 -11.99 -9.63
C HIS A 202 16.94 -12.38 -11.09
N THR A 203 16.80 -13.68 -11.36
CA THR A 203 16.68 -14.24 -12.70
C THR A 203 15.28 -14.78 -12.92
N HIS A 204 14.69 -14.43 -14.06
CA HIS A 204 13.31 -14.72 -14.44
C HIS A 204 13.28 -15.67 -15.63
N GLY A 205 12.48 -16.74 -15.56
CA GLY A 205 12.21 -17.61 -16.69
C GLY A 205 11.45 -16.90 -17.83
N GLU A 206 11.39 -17.53 -19.02
CA GLU A 206 10.86 -16.89 -20.24
C GLU A 206 9.41 -16.37 -20.12
N ASP A 207 8.56 -17.07 -19.38
CA ASP A 207 7.16 -16.70 -19.17
C ASP A 207 6.88 -16.17 -17.76
N SER A 208 7.93 -15.94 -16.95
CA SER A 208 7.71 -15.58 -15.56
C SER A 208 7.30 -14.12 -15.41
N LEU A 209 6.44 -13.88 -14.41
CA LEU A 209 6.00 -12.55 -14.01
C LEU A 209 6.08 -12.44 -12.49
N THR A 210 6.86 -11.48 -12.02
CA THR A 210 7.04 -11.21 -10.58
C THR A 210 6.71 -9.76 -10.29
N ILE A 211 5.85 -9.50 -9.31
CA ILE A 211 5.66 -8.14 -8.79
C ILE A 211 6.79 -7.84 -7.81
N SER A 212 7.43 -6.69 -7.99
CA SER A 212 8.36 -6.07 -7.05
C SER A 212 7.74 -4.80 -6.49
N ILE A 213 7.63 -4.73 -5.16
CA ILE A 213 7.10 -3.57 -4.42
C ILE A 213 8.19 -3.00 -3.53
N VAL A 214 8.43 -1.70 -3.68
CA VAL A 214 9.37 -0.92 -2.87
C VAL A 214 8.72 0.40 -2.44
N MET A 215 8.76 0.73 -1.15
CA MET A 215 8.21 1.99 -0.60
C MET A 215 9.34 2.84 0.02
N ASP A 216 10.30 3.27 -0.79
CA ASP A 216 11.49 4.02 -0.34
C ASP A 216 11.10 5.39 0.28
N PRO A 217 11.43 5.67 1.55
CA PRO A 217 11.14 6.96 2.18
C PRO A 217 11.80 8.14 1.46
N GLY A 218 12.91 7.92 0.75
CA GLY A 218 13.57 8.92 -0.09
C GLY A 218 12.72 9.40 -1.27
N ASN A 219 11.68 8.65 -1.65
CA ASN A 219 10.78 8.99 -2.74
C ASN A 219 9.53 9.75 -2.28
N LYS A 220 9.36 9.99 -0.98
CA LYS A 220 8.14 10.56 -0.38
C LYS A 220 7.66 11.84 -1.06
N GLU A 221 8.58 12.71 -1.46
CA GLU A 221 8.26 14.00 -2.07
C GLU A 221 7.56 13.87 -3.44
N ARG A 222 7.68 12.74 -4.13
CA ARG A 222 6.99 12.47 -5.42
C ARG A 222 5.47 12.61 -5.27
N GLY A 223 4.96 12.09 -4.15
CA GLY A 223 3.55 12.10 -3.77
C GLY A 223 2.92 13.49 -3.62
N PHE A 224 3.75 14.52 -3.42
CA PHE A 224 3.33 15.87 -3.07
C PHE A 224 3.78 16.93 -4.08
N THR A 225 4.27 16.51 -5.25
CA THR A 225 4.81 17.43 -6.28
C THR A 225 3.78 18.46 -6.75
N HIS A 226 2.48 18.14 -6.76
CA HIS A 226 1.40 19.08 -7.11
C HIS A 226 1.21 20.19 -6.08
N LEU A 227 1.60 20.00 -4.82
CA LEU A 227 1.55 21.03 -3.77
C LEU A 227 2.67 22.06 -3.88
N LYS A 228 3.71 21.78 -4.66
CA LYS A 228 4.88 22.67 -4.85
C LYS A 228 4.69 23.70 -5.97
N LYS A 229 3.58 23.66 -6.69
CA LYS A 229 3.26 24.68 -7.71
C LYS A 229 2.67 25.92 -7.04
N ASN A 230 3.56 26.84 -6.65
CA ASN A 230 3.26 28.25 -6.39
C ASN A 230 4.22 29.11 -7.22
#